data_AF-A0A7Y4YUP9-F1
#
_entry.id   AF-A0A7Y4YUP9-F1
#
_cell.length_a   1.000
_cell.length_b   1.000
_cell.length_c   1.000
_cell.angle_alpha   90.00
_cell.angle_beta   90.00
_cell.angle_gamma   90.00
#
_symmetry.space_group_name_H-M   'P 1'
#
loop_
_entity.id
_entity.type
_entity.pdbx_description
1 polymer ?
#
loop_
_entity_poly.entity_id
_entity_poly.type
_entity_poly.pdbx_seq_one_letter_code
_entity_poly.pdbx_strand_id
1 'polypeptide(L)'
;PFQLMSPSDRPLFYLTATHGDDNWVHVLAGQNALLWLWAALLVMLTGIYAWATVAFGIRFSNLTYRGVLTGGPYAFTRHPAYLSKNLFWWLASMPFFVTNGSSVDMIRNTFFLACVSAIYFWRAKTEERHLLGEDPKYRAYHEWMQHNAPVTAALGRLGRVVKGRRQVIQPAE
;
A
#
# COMPACT_ATOMS: atom_id res chain seq x y z
N PRO A 1 12.31 -5.49 -6.07
CA PRO A 1 11.85 -4.07 -5.95
C PRO A 1 11.63 -3.49 -7.35
N PHE A 2 10.88 -2.40 -7.52
CA PHE A 2 10.93 -1.71 -8.81
C PHE A 2 12.38 -1.26 -9.05
N GLN A 3 12.91 -1.47 -10.26
CA GLN A 3 14.28 -1.05 -10.58
C GLN A 3 14.48 0.47 -10.50
N LEU A 4 13.39 1.24 -10.40
CA LEU A 4 13.40 2.69 -10.19
C LEU A 4 13.64 3.11 -8.73
N MET A 5 13.60 2.18 -7.77
CA MET A 5 13.70 2.47 -6.34
C MET A 5 15.11 2.22 -5.77
N SER A 6 15.93 1.43 -6.46
CA SER A 6 17.26 1.01 -6.00
C SER A 6 18.10 0.58 -7.22
N PRO A 7 19.40 0.92 -7.30
CA PRO A 7 20.24 1.56 -6.28
C PRO A 7 20.06 3.08 -6.15
N SER A 8 20.95 3.77 -5.42
CA SER A 8 20.81 5.18 -5.02
C SER A 8 20.77 6.21 -6.15
N ASP A 9 21.19 5.81 -7.35
CA ASP A 9 21.16 6.61 -8.58
C ASP A 9 19.77 6.64 -9.25
N ARG A 10 18.80 5.88 -8.72
CA ARG A 10 17.48 5.74 -9.33
C ARG A 10 16.52 6.88 -8.93
N PRO A 11 15.61 7.27 -9.84
CA PRO A 11 14.80 8.48 -9.67
C PRO A 11 13.79 8.41 -8.52
N LEU A 12 13.40 7.21 -8.06
CA LEU A 12 12.51 7.02 -6.93
C LEU A 12 13.24 6.46 -5.71
N PHE A 13 14.56 6.66 -5.60
CA PHE A 13 15.31 6.26 -4.42
C PHE A 13 14.93 7.09 -3.20
N TYR A 14 14.48 6.42 -2.13
CA TYR A 14 13.92 7.02 -0.91
C TYR A 14 14.64 6.62 0.39
N LEU A 15 15.86 6.09 0.29
CA LEU A 15 16.65 5.62 1.44
C LEU A 15 17.90 6.50 1.67
N THR A 16 17.83 7.79 1.32
CA THR A 16 18.95 8.71 1.53
C THR A 16 19.13 8.97 3.01
N ALA A 17 20.36 8.85 3.51
CA ALA A 17 20.69 9.01 4.92
C ALA A 17 19.83 8.13 5.85
N THR A 18 19.55 6.88 5.45
CA THR A 18 18.96 5.85 6.31
C THR A 18 19.89 4.63 6.37
N HIS A 19 19.61 3.69 7.26
CA HIS A 19 20.31 2.39 7.30
C HIS A 19 19.81 1.39 6.24
N GLY A 20 19.15 1.87 5.18
CA GLY A 20 18.54 1.03 4.15
C GLY A 20 17.10 0.59 4.49
N ASP A 21 16.69 -0.55 3.96
CA ASP A 21 15.32 -1.07 4.11
C ASP A 21 14.98 -1.47 5.56
N ASP A 22 15.98 -1.78 6.40
CA ASP A 22 15.82 -2.19 7.79
C ASP A 22 16.03 -1.04 8.80
N ASN A 23 15.84 0.21 8.36
CA ASN A 23 16.05 1.40 9.20
C ASN A 23 15.25 1.36 10.51
N TRP A 24 14.07 0.72 10.51
CA TRP A 24 13.23 0.52 11.69
C TRP A 24 13.98 -0.10 12.89
N VAL A 25 14.94 -1.01 12.65
CA VAL A 25 15.73 -1.65 13.73
C VAL A 25 16.56 -0.61 14.48
N HIS A 26 17.12 0.35 13.75
CA HIS A 26 17.94 1.42 14.31
C HIS A 26 17.08 2.50 14.97
N VAL A 27 15.94 2.86 14.37
CA VAL A 27 15.03 3.87 14.92
C VAL A 27 14.44 3.42 16.25
N LEU A 28 14.12 2.14 16.39
CA LEU A 28 13.50 1.57 17.59
C LEU A 28 14.54 0.96 18.56
N ALA A 29 15.84 1.19 18.31
CA ALA A 29 16.90 0.69 19.16
C ALA A 29 16.71 1.14 20.62
N GLY A 30 16.97 0.23 21.57
CA GLY A 30 16.75 0.46 23.00
C GLY A 30 15.31 0.23 23.49
N GLN A 31 14.34 -0.02 22.60
CA GLN A 31 12.94 -0.29 22.96
C GLN A 31 12.55 -1.74 22.62
N ASN A 32 13.09 -2.71 23.36
CA ASN A 32 12.97 -4.14 23.04
C ASN A 32 11.53 -4.64 22.79
N ALA A 33 10.57 -4.26 23.63
CA ALA A 33 9.18 -4.67 23.46
C ALA A 33 8.58 -4.11 22.15
N LEU A 34 8.88 -2.86 21.84
CA LEU A 34 8.41 -2.21 20.62
C LEU A 34 9.07 -2.82 19.37
N LEU A 35 10.37 -3.14 19.43
CA LEU A 35 11.08 -3.84 18.36
C LEU A 35 10.41 -5.18 18.02
N TRP A 36 10.10 -6.01 19.02
CA TRP A 36 9.42 -7.29 18.79
C TRP A 36 8.01 -7.12 18.22
N LEU A 37 7.26 -6.14 18.73
CA LEU A 37 5.95 -5.81 18.18
C LEU A 37 6.05 -5.37 16.71
N TRP A 38 7.03 -4.54 16.38
CA TRP A 38 7.27 -4.06 15.02
C TRP A 38 7.71 -5.18 14.07
N ALA A 39 8.62 -6.04 14.53
CA ALA A 39 9.05 -7.22 13.80
C ALA A 39 7.87 -8.16 13.51
N ALA A 40 7.03 -8.43 14.51
CA ALA A 40 5.83 -9.24 14.34
C ALA A 40 4.85 -8.63 13.33
N LEU A 41 4.69 -7.30 13.33
CA LEU A 41 3.89 -6.57 12.35
C LEU A 41 4.46 -6.72 10.92
N LEU A 42 5.77 -6.56 10.73
CA LEU A 42 6.44 -6.75 9.43
C LEU A 42 6.34 -8.19 8.91
N VAL A 43 6.48 -9.17 9.81
CA VAL A 43 6.28 -10.60 9.49
C VAL A 43 4.83 -10.86 9.10
N MET A 44 3.86 -10.30 9.83
CA MET A 44 2.44 -10.43 9.51
C MET A 44 2.11 -9.83 8.13
N LEU A 45 2.64 -8.64 7.81
CA LEU A 45 2.47 -8.04 6.48
C LEU A 45 3.08 -8.89 5.37
N THR A 46 4.25 -9.47 5.61
CA THR A 46 4.87 -10.44 4.69
C THR A 46 4.00 -11.69 4.53
N GLY A 47 3.41 -12.19 5.62
CA GLY A 47 2.48 -13.30 5.62
C GLY A 47 1.21 -13.02 4.80
N ILE A 48 0.62 -11.82 4.93
CA ILE A 48 -0.54 -11.41 4.12
C ILE A 48 -0.14 -11.31 2.64
N TYR A 49 1.04 -10.76 2.33
CA TYR A 49 1.54 -10.69 0.95
C TYR A 49 1.73 -12.08 0.34
N ALA A 50 2.32 -13.01 1.09
CA ALA A 50 2.50 -14.40 0.67
C ALA A 50 1.15 -15.10 0.50
N TRP A 51 0.22 -14.92 1.45
CA TRP A 51 -1.13 -15.48 1.38
C TRP A 51 -1.91 -14.98 0.16
N ALA A 52 -1.83 -13.68 -0.14
CA ALA A 52 -2.40 -13.11 -1.34
C ALA A 52 -1.81 -13.74 -2.61
N THR A 53 -0.49 -13.89 -2.66
CA THR A 53 0.22 -14.50 -3.79
C THR A 53 -0.20 -15.97 -3.99
N VAL A 54 -0.26 -16.75 -2.92
CA VAL A 54 -0.68 -18.16 -2.95
C VAL A 54 -2.14 -18.29 -3.36
N ALA A 55 -3.04 -17.46 -2.80
CA ALA A 55 -4.46 -17.45 -3.16
C ALA A 55 -4.67 -17.07 -4.64
N PHE A 56 -3.82 -16.20 -5.18
CA PHE A 56 -3.84 -15.85 -6.60
C PHE A 56 -3.35 -17.01 -7.49
N GLY A 57 -2.31 -17.71 -7.06
CA GLY A 57 -1.81 -18.93 -7.71
C GLY A 57 -1.51 -18.72 -9.21
N ILE A 58 -1.91 -19.68 -10.05
CA ILE A 58 -1.69 -19.65 -11.51
C ILE A 58 -2.57 -18.60 -12.23
N ARG A 59 -3.38 -17.81 -11.50
CA ARG A 59 -4.17 -16.71 -12.08
C ARG A 59 -3.33 -15.44 -12.27
N PHE A 60 -2.06 -15.46 -11.90
CA PHE A 60 -1.06 -14.39 -12.08
C PHE A 60 -0.65 -14.17 -13.55
N SER A 61 -1.58 -14.27 -14.50
CA SER A 61 -1.33 -13.97 -15.91
C SER A 61 -1.98 -12.64 -16.27
N ASN A 62 -1.18 -11.70 -16.74
CA ASN A 62 -1.67 -10.44 -17.30
C ASN A 62 -2.22 -10.62 -18.74
N LEU A 63 -2.14 -11.83 -19.30
CA LEU A 63 -2.53 -12.14 -20.68
C LEU A 63 -3.76 -13.08 -20.76
N THR A 64 -4.21 -13.64 -19.64
CA THR A 64 -5.36 -14.56 -19.64
C THR A 64 -6.21 -14.34 -18.41
N TYR A 65 -7.45 -13.90 -18.62
CA TYR A 65 -8.42 -13.76 -17.55
C TYR A 65 -8.85 -15.14 -17.02
N ARG A 66 -8.63 -15.40 -15.73
CA ARG A 66 -8.92 -16.70 -15.07
C ARG A 66 -9.89 -16.60 -13.89
N GLY A 67 -10.75 -15.57 -13.92
CA GLY A 67 -11.83 -15.33 -12.96
C GLY A 67 -11.45 -14.46 -11.77
N VAL A 68 -12.48 -13.87 -11.14
CA VAL A 68 -12.37 -13.01 -9.95
C VAL A 68 -12.09 -13.84 -8.70
N LEU A 69 -11.14 -13.37 -7.89
CA LEU A 69 -10.88 -13.88 -6.55
C LEU A 69 -11.64 -13.06 -5.50
N THR A 70 -12.50 -13.72 -4.74
CA THR A 70 -13.34 -13.08 -3.72
C THR A 70 -13.08 -13.60 -2.31
N GLY A 71 -12.35 -14.72 -2.18
CA GLY A 71 -12.06 -15.39 -0.90
C GLY A 71 -10.67 -15.12 -0.34
N GLY A 72 -10.45 -15.57 0.90
CA GLY A 72 -9.18 -15.43 1.60
C GLY A 72 -8.81 -13.96 1.83
N PRO A 73 -7.58 -13.50 1.49
CA PRO A 73 -7.17 -12.13 1.74
C PRO A 73 -7.95 -11.12 0.87
N TYR A 74 -8.54 -11.57 -0.25
CA TYR A 74 -9.36 -10.74 -1.14
C TYR A 74 -10.75 -10.43 -0.55
N ALA A 75 -11.17 -11.08 0.54
CA ALA A 75 -12.40 -10.70 1.23
C ALA A 75 -12.24 -9.38 2.04
N PHE A 76 -11.01 -9.01 2.40
CA PHE A 76 -10.73 -7.84 3.23
C PHE A 76 -10.43 -6.58 2.41
N THR A 77 -9.71 -6.74 1.30
CA THR A 77 -9.36 -5.67 0.35
C THR A 77 -9.19 -6.26 -1.05
N ARG A 78 -9.42 -5.45 -2.09
CA ARG A 78 -9.26 -5.86 -3.50
C ARG A 78 -7.81 -6.13 -3.89
N HIS A 79 -6.88 -5.44 -3.25
CA HIS A 79 -5.45 -5.52 -3.55
C HIS A 79 -4.63 -5.80 -2.28
N PRO A 80 -4.79 -6.97 -1.64
CA PRO A 80 -4.12 -7.29 -0.37
C PRO A 80 -2.60 -7.32 -0.50
N ALA A 81 -2.10 -7.81 -1.65
CA ALA A 81 -0.67 -7.80 -1.95
C ALA A 81 -0.11 -6.37 -2.04
N TYR A 82 -0.80 -5.45 -2.73
CA TYR A 82 -0.33 -4.07 -2.87
C TYR A 82 -0.36 -3.33 -1.54
N LEU A 83 -1.45 -3.48 -0.77
CA LEU A 83 -1.58 -2.86 0.53
C LEU A 83 -0.48 -3.33 1.50
N SER A 84 -0.29 -4.64 1.63
CA SER A 84 0.68 -5.21 2.56
C SER A 84 2.10 -4.81 2.19
N LYS A 85 2.43 -4.85 0.89
CA LYS A 85 3.73 -4.45 0.37
C LYS A 85 4.03 -2.97 0.61
N ASN A 86 3.04 -2.10 0.39
CA ASN A 86 3.22 -0.68 0.59
C ASN A 86 3.41 -0.34 2.07
N LEU A 87 2.56 -0.89 2.94
CA LEU A 87 2.71 -0.74 4.40
C LEU A 87 4.05 -1.27 4.89
N PHE A 88 4.50 -2.42 4.37
CA PHE A 88 5.80 -2.99 4.71
C PHE A 88 6.92 -2.00 4.45
N TRP A 89 6.97 -1.39 3.25
CA TRP A 89 8.01 -0.40 2.95
C TRP A 89 7.98 0.81 3.87
N TRP A 90 6.80 1.38 4.13
CA TRP A 90 6.68 2.51 5.07
C TRP A 90 7.18 2.17 6.48
N LEU A 91 6.85 0.97 6.98
CA LEU A 91 7.19 0.55 8.33
C LEU A 91 8.63 0.07 8.47
N ALA A 92 9.21 -0.52 7.43
CA ALA A 92 10.57 -1.01 7.44
C ALA A 92 11.56 0.14 7.20
N SER A 93 11.36 0.94 6.16
CA SER A 93 12.31 2.01 5.83
C SER A 93 12.19 3.23 6.74
N MET A 94 11.02 3.44 7.36
CA MET A 94 10.72 4.60 8.20
C MET A 94 11.31 5.90 7.64
N PRO A 95 10.86 6.37 6.45
CA PRO A 95 11.56 7.42 5.69
C PRO A 95 11.61 8.78 6.42
N PHE A 96 10.85 8.90 7.51
CA PHE A 96 10.79 10.07 8.39
C PHE A 96 12.00 10.19 9.31
N PHE A 97 12.75 9.11 9.54
CA PHE A 97 13.87 9.08 10.48
C PHE A 97 15.19 8.90 9.72
N VAL A 98 15.85 10.03 9.44
CA VAL A 98 17.17 10.09 8.80
C VAL A 98 18.29 10.19 9.82
N THR A 99 19.46 9.65 9.49
CA THR A 99 20.63 9.58 10.38
C THR A 99 21.38 10.89 10.51
N ASN A 100 21.21 11.82 9.56
CA ASN A 100 21.92 13.09 9.50
C ASN A 100 21.13 14.28 10.08
N GLY A 101 19.91 14.06 10.60
CA GLY A 101 19.03 15.11 11.11
C GLY A 101 18.49 16.08 10.04
N SER A 102 18.66 15.79 8.75
CA SER A 102 18.24 16.66 7.64
C SER A 102 16.74 16.57 7.40
N SER A 103 16.01 17.66 7.65
CA SER A 103 14.59 17.76 7.29
C SER A 103 14.37 17.65 5.77
N VAL A 104 15.35 18.04 4.96
CA VAL A 104 15.28 17.92 3.50
C VAL A 104 15.28 16.45 3.07
N ASP A 105 16.18 15.63 3.64
CA ASP A 105 16.24 14.20 3.32
C ASP A 105 15.01 13.45 3.84
N MET A 106 14.52 13.83 5.02
CA MET A 106 13.25 13.32 5.57
C MET A 106 12.08 13.56 4.60
N ILE A 107 11.91 14.81 4.14
CA ILE A 107 10.84 15.19 3.21
C ILE A 107 11.03 14.48 1.86
N ARG A 108 12.26 14.45 1.34
CA ARG A 108 12.61 13.80 0.07
C ARG A 108 12.27 12.30 0.08
N ASN A 109 12.72 11.57 1.09
CA ASN A 109 12.47 10.13 1.23
C ASN A 109 10.96 9.86 1.36
N THR A 110 10.28 10.63 2.21
CA THR A 110 8.82 10.52 2.39
C THR A 110 8.07 10.78 1.09
N PHE A 111 8.46 11.82 0.35
CA PHE A 111 7.85 12.18 -0.93
C PHE A 111 8.03 11.07 -1.97
N PHE A 112 9.24 10.55 -2.15
CA PHE A 112 9.48 9.49 -3.15
C PHE A 112 8.80 8.18 -2.78
N LEU A 113 8.76 7.79 -1.51
CA LEU A 113 7.99 6.62 -1.09
C LEU A 113 6.48 6.85 -1.29
N ALA A 114 5.98 8.07 -1.08
CA ALA A 114 4.60 8.43 -1.43
C ALA A 114 4.33 8.35 -2.94
N CYS A 115 5.26 8.78 -3.80
CA CYS A 115 5.14 8.61 -5.25
C CYS A 115 5.08 7.12 -5.64
N VAL A 116 5.93 6.27 -5.06
CA VAL A 116 5.87 4.81 -5.28
C VAL A 116 4.51 4.26 -4.84
N SER A 117 4.00 4.71 -3.69
CA SER A 117 2.69 4.33 -3.17
C SER A 117 1.56 4.77 -4.11
N ALA A 118 1.67 5.96 -4.69
CA ALA A 118 0.73 6.48 -5.67
C ALA A 118 0.73 5.65 -6.97
N ILE A 119 1.89 5.18 -7.44
CA ILE A 119 1.98 4.26 -8.59
C ILE A 119 1.19 2.97 -8.32
N TYR A 120 1.31 2.38 -7.13
CA TYR A 120 0.51 1.21 -6.75
C TYR A 120 -0.98 1.52 -6.67
N PHE A 121 -1.35 2.70 -6.18
CA PHE A 121 -2.73 3.15 -6.13
C PHE A 121 -3.33 3.32 -7.53
N TRP A 122 -2.62 4.00 -8.44
CA TRP A 122 -3.08 4.15 -9.82
C TRP A 122 -3.16 2.82 -10.56
N ARG A 123 -2.17 1.95 -10.36
CA ARG A 123 -2.18 0.60 -10.91
C ARG A 123 -3.41 -0.19 -10.47
N ALA A 124 -3.71 -0.18 -9.17
CA ALA A 124 -4.92 -0.78 -8.63
C ALA A 124 -6.17 -0.20 -9.30
N LYS A 125 -6.24 1.13 -9.44
CA LYS A 125 -7.38 1.80 -10.08
C LYS A 125 -7.54 1.46 -11.56
N THR A 126 -6.45 1.32 -12.31
CA THR A 126 -6.50 0.93 -13.72
C THR A 126 -6.94 -0.52 -13.88
N GLU A 127 -6.43 -1.43 -13.04
CA GLU A 127 -6.85 -2.83 -13.00
C GLU A 127 -8.35 -2.94 -12.68
N GLU A 128 -8.83 -2.21 -11.66
CA GLU A 128 -10.25 -2.14 -11.30
C GLU A 128 -11.14 -1.62 -12.43
N ARG A 129 -10.73 -0.52 -13.09
CA ARG A 129 -11.52 0.08 -14.17
C ARG A 129 -11.67 -0.88 -15.36
N HIS A 130 -10.60 -1.58 -15.71
CA HIS A 130 -10.62 -2.59 -16.75
C HIS A 130 -11.56 -3.76 -16.37
N LEU A 131 -11.40 -4.33 -15.18
CA LEU A 131 -12.23 -5.44 -14.70
C LEU A 131 -13.72 -5.08 -14.55
N LEU A 132 -14.04 -3.84 -14.14
CA LEU A 132 -15.42 -3.35 -14.06
C LEU A 132 -16.10 -3.28 -15.44
N GLY A 133 -15.34 -2.95 -16.49
CA GLY A 133 -15.82 -2.93 -17.86
C GLY A 133 -16.06 -4.32 -18.42
N GLU A 134 -15.17 -5.27 -18.11
CA GLU A 134 -15.14 -6.58 -18.77
C GLU A 134 -15.93 -7.69 -18.05
N ASP A 135 -15.97 -7.73 -16.72
CA ASP A 135 -16.58 -8.86 -15.99
C ASP A 135 -17.78 -8.45 -15.08
N PRO A 136 -19.00 -8.94 -15.37
CA PRO A 136 -20.16 -8.84 -14.47
C PRO A 136 -19.91 -9.36 -13.04
N LYS A 137 -19.13 -10.44 -12.88
CA LYS A 137 -18.79 -10.99 -11.56
C LYS A 137 -17.93 -10.03 -10.75
N TYR A 138 -17.04 -9.29 -11.42
CA TYR A 138 -16.22 -8.28 -10.75
C TYR A 138 -17.07 -7.12 -10.26
N ARG A 139 -18.10 -6.70 -11.01
CA ARG A 139 -19.07 -5.70 -10.56
C ARG A 139 -19.81 -6.15 -9.30
N ALA A 140 -20.31 -7.38 -9.28
CA ALA A 140 -20.98 -7.95 -8.10
C ALA A 140 -20.05 -8.00 -6.87
N TYR A 141 -18.79 -8.44 -7.06
CA TYR A 141 -17.78 -8.43 -6.01
C TYR A 141 -17.47 -7.00 -5.52
N HIS A 142 -17.32 -6.05 -6.45
CA HIS A 142 -17.04 -4.66 -6.14
C HIS A 142 -18.17 -4.02 -5.30
N GLU A 143 -19.43 -4.30 -5.62
CA GLU A 143 -20.60 -3.84 -4.85
C GLU A 143 -20.66 -4.51 -3.47
N TRP A 144 -20.44 -5.82 -3.41
CA TRP A 144 -20.40 -6.57 -2.14
C TRP A 144 -19.33 -6.00 -1.20
N MET A 145 -18.14 -5.69 -1.74
CA MET A 145 -17.03 -5.10 -1.00
C MET A 145 -17.34 -3.75 -0.36
N GLN A 146 -18.23 -2.94 -0.96
CA GLN A 146 -18.57 -1.63 -0.38
C GLN A 146 -19.28 -1.75 0.96
N HIS A 147 -19.96 -2.87 1.18
CA HIS A 147 -20.77 -3.12 2.37
C HIS A 147 -20.07 -4.05 3.37
N ASN A 148 -19.29 -5.02 2.87
CA ASN A 148 -18.80 -6.13 3.69
C ASN A 148 -17.29 -6.09 3.99
N ALA A 149 -16.49 -5.37 3.20
CA ALA A 149 -15.04 -5.39 3.36
C ALA A 149 -14.56 -4.28 4.32
N PRO A 150 -14.04 -4.62 5.52
CA PRO A 150 -13.79 -3.64 6.58
C PRO A 150 -12.76 -2.58 6.18
N VAL A 151 -11.68 -2.95 5.48
CA VAL A 151 -10.63 -2.00 5.04
C VAL A 151 -11.16 -1.08 3.95
N THR A 152 -11.92 -1.62 2.99
CA THR A 152 -12.47 -0.83 1.88
C THR A 152 -13.59 0.10 2.36
N ALA A 153 -14.43 -0.38 3.27
CA ALA A 153 -15.47 0.43 3.90
C ALA A 153 -14.88 1.56 4.76
N ALA A 154 -13.81 1.29 5.51
CA ALA A 154 -13.11 2.31 6.31
C ALA A 154 -12.49 3.41 5.42
N LEU A 155 -11.77 3.02 4.35
CA LEU A 155 -11.19 3.97 3.39
C LEU A 155 -12.29 4.77 2.63
N GLY A 156 -13.40 4.12 2.27
CA GLY A 156 -14.54 4.77 1.62
C GLY A 156 -15.29 5.74 2.54
N ARG A 157 -15.32 5.50 3.85
CA ARG A 157 -15.85 6.45 4.85
C ARG A 157 -14.92 7.66 4.97
N LEU A 158 -13.61 7.45 5.07
CA LEU A 158 -12.62 8.54 5.12
C LEU A 158 -12.70 9.43 3.86
N GLY A 159 -12.79 8.83 2.67
CA GLY A 159 -12.96 9.58 1.42
C GLY A 159 -14.24 10.42 1.36
N ARG A 160 -15.36 9.92 1.91
CA ARG A 160 -16.62 10.67 1.99
C ARG A 160 -16.54 11.85 2.96
N VAL A 161 -15.83 11.72 4.08
CA VAL A 161 -15.60 12.82 5.03
C VAL A 161 -14.78 13.94 4.38
N VAL A 162 -13.74 13.59 3.62
CA VAL A 162 -12.92 14.58 2.90
C VAL A 162 -13.71 15.26 1.77
N LYS A 163 -14.51 14.49 1.01
CA LYS A 163 -15.34 15.04 -0.08
C LYS A 163 -16.49 15.92 0.44
N GLY A 164 -17.11 15.53 1.56
CA GLY A 164 -18.12 16.33 2.25
C GLY A 164 -17.57 17.67 2.74
N ARG A 165 -16.34 17.70 3.28
CA ARG A 165 -15.65 18.96 3.62
C ARG A 165 -15.39 19.84 2.39
N ARG A 166 -15.10 19.24 1.23
CA ARG A 166 -14.83 19.98 -0.01
C ARG A 166 -16.10 20.61 -0.61
N GLN A 167 -17.27 20.01 -0.42
CA GLN A 167 -18.56 20.61 -0.84
C GLN A 167 -18.99 21.79 0.04
N VAL A 168 -18.60 21.81 1.32
CA VAL A 168 -18.89 22.93 2.24
C VAL A 168 -18.04 24.18 1.92
N ILE A 169 -16.93 24.03 1.19
CA ILE A 169 -15.98 25.12 0.89
C ILE A 169 -16.27 25.79 -0.48
N GLN A 170 -17.30 25.36 -1.23
CA GLN A 170 -17.77 26.15 -2.38
C GLN A 170 -18.59 27.34 -1.85
N PRO A 171 -18.12 28.60 -2.00
CA PRO A 171 -18.94 29.75 -1.67
C PRO A 171 -20.14 29.77 -2.60
N ALA A 172 -21.32 30.05 -2.04
CA ALA A 172 -22.47 30.44 -2.83
C ALA A 172 -22.13 31.77 -3.52
N GLU A 173 -21.93 31.71 -4.84
CA GLU A 173 -22.09 32.85 -5.74
C GLU A 173 -23.49 32.80 -6.35
#